data_AF-A0A525L1M8-F1
#
_entry.id   AF-A0A525L1M8-F1
#
_cell.length_a   1.000
_cell.length_b   1.000
_cell.length_c   1.000
_cell.angle_alpha   90.00
_cell.angle_beta   90.00
_cell.angle_gamma   90.00
#
_symmetry.space_group_name_H-M   'P 1'
#
loop_
_entity.id
_entity.type
_entity.pdbx_description
1 polymer ?
#
loop_
_entity_poly.entity_id
_entity_poly.type
_entity_poly.pdbx_seq_one_letter_code
_entity_poly.pdbx_strand_id
1 'polypeptide(L)'
;MADRHGRMLAELAELTLDSVRGLHDRLVAAETPAEAQALGLTLARVSRALRQTLLLEAKLDKDRRAQASQDAADEAGVRARRVAAQVPVRKARVRRAVAVAAAESCESVEAAEDLMDDLELTLDDYVRAFDFETGTVEELIATLCEDLGIAPQDDDDPAGDDDAPNDARPMTAETPPSPYLGSVPLPPGPPKPNLIQMPDGGWAPGPDSS
;
A
#
# COMPACT_ATOMS: atom_id res chain seq x y z
N MET A 1 -19.31 8.13 -8.17
CA MET A 1 -19.29 8.72 -9.53
C MET A 1 -18.77 7.74 -10.58
N ALA A 2 -17.64 7.05 -10.33
CA ALA A 2 -17.07 6.05 -11.26
C ALA A 2 -18.05 4.94 -11.67
N ASP A 3 -18.83 4.39 -10.73
CA ASP A 3 -19.78 3.30 -11.05
C ASP A 3 -20.94 3.75 -11.95
N ARG A 4 -21.35 5.02 -11.82
CA ARG A 4 -22.39 5.59 -12.68
C ARG A 4 -21.88 5.71 -14.12
N HIS A 5 -20.66 6.24 -14.30
CA HIS A 5 -20.06 6.37 -15.63
C HIS A 5 -19.78 4.99 -16.27
N GLY A 6 -19.35 4.01 -15.47
CA GLY A 6 -19.18 2.63 -15.94
C GLY A 6 -20.49 2.04 -16.48
N ARG A 7 -21.58 2.16 -15.72
CA ARG A 7 -22.91 1.70 -16.18
C ARG A 7 -23.37 2.40 -17.46
N MET A 8 -23.17 3.72 -17.55
CA MET A 8 -23.53 4.48 -18.75
C MET A 8 -22.69 4.07 -19.98
N LEU A 9 -21.41 3.74 -19.80
CA LEU A 9 -20.57 3.24 -20.89
C LEU A 9 -20.98 1.84 -21.35
N ALA A 10 -21.32 0.95 -20.41
CA ALA A 10 -21.83 -0.38 -20.72
C ALA A 10 -23.15 -0.30 -21.51
N GLU A 11 -24.10 0.52 -21.06
CA GLU A 11 -25.37 0.76 -21.76
C GLU A 11 -25.12 1.34 -23.17
N LEU A 12 -24.19 2.30 -23.31
CA LEU A 12 -23.83 2.84 -24.62
C LEU A 12 -23.22 1.77 -25.54
N ALA A 13 -22.38 0.88 -25.00
CA ALA A 13 -21.79 -0.21 -25.76
C ALA A 13 -22.86 -1.18 -26.28
N GLU A 14 -23.85 -1.53 -25.46
CA GLU A 14 -24.99 -2.37 -25.83
C GLU A 14 -25.83 -1.72 -26.94
N LEU A 15 -26.24 -0.46 -26.77
CA LEU A 15 -27.01 0.28 -27.78
C LEU A 15 -26.25 0.42 -29.11
N THR A 16 -24.93 0.62 -29.04
CA THR A 16 -24.08 0.73 -30.22
C THR A 16 -23.92 -0.63 -30.89
N LEU A 17 -23.80 -1.73 -30.14
CA LEU A 17 -23.75 -3.08 -30.66
C LEU A 17 -25.04 -3.45 -31.41
N ASP A 18 -26.20 -3.12 -30.85
CA ASP A 18 -27.48 -3.35 -31.51
C ASP A 18 -27.63 -2.50 -32.77
N SER A 19 -27.13 -1.26 -32.77
CA SER A 19 -27.05 -0.42 -33.96
C SER A 19 -26.15 -1.02 -35.04
N VAL A 20 -25.00 -1.60 -34.67
CA VAL A 20 -24.09 -2.30 -35.59
C VAL A 20 -24.77 -3.51 -36.22
N ARG A 21 -25.51 -4.30 -35.43
CA ARG A 21 -26.28 -5.46 -35.92
C ARG A 21 -27.35 -5.03 -36.92
N GLY A 22 -28.16 -4.04 -36.57
CA GLY A 22 -29.20 -3.53 -37.47
C GLY A 22 -28.64 -2.92 -38.76
N LEU A 23 -27.49 -2.22 -38.70
CA LEU A 23 -26.81 -1.71 -39.89
C LEU A 23 -26.23 -2.84 -40.76
N HIS A 24 -25.74 -3.92 -40.13
CA HIS A 24 -25.24 -5.08 -40.85
C HIS A 24 -26.36 -5.79 -41.62
N ASP A 25 -27.51 -6.04 -40.98
CA ASP A 25 -28.66 -6.67 -41.61
C ASP A 25 -29.15 -5.86 -42.81
N ARG A 26 -29.23 -4.52 -42.66
CA ARG A 26 -29.57 -3.60 -43.76
C ARG A 26 -28.55 -3.61 -44.89
N LEU A 27 -27.26 -3.69 -44.56
CA LEU A 27 -26.18 -3.76 -45.54
C LEU A 27 -26.29 -5.04 -46.38
N VAL A 28 -26.61 -6.17 -45.74
CA VAL A 28 -26.82 -7.46 -46.42
C VAL A 28 -28.05 -7.43 -47.34
N ALA A 29 -29.09 -6.69 -46.95
CA ALA A 29 -30.33 -6.54 -47.72
C ALA A 29 -30.27 -5.47 -48.82
N ALA A 30 -29.16 -4.74 -48.97
CA ALA A 30 -29.06 -3.62 -49.92
C ALA A 30 -29.14 -4.11 -51.38
N GLU A 31 -30.07 -3.55 -52.16
CA GLU A 31 -30.29 -3.94 -53.55
C GLU A 31 -29.38 -3.21 -54.53
N THR A 32 -28.83 -2.07 -54.11
CA THR A 32 -28.01 -1.21 -54.97
C THR A 32 -26.59 -1.02 -54.43
N PRO A 33 -25.59 -0.90 -55.32
CA PRO A 33 -24.21 -0.65 -54.89
C PRO A 33 -24.02 0.66 -54.10
N ALA A 34 -24.79 1.71 -54.45
CA ALA A 34 -24.70 3.00 -53.79
C ALA A 34 -25.22 2.94 -52.34
N GLU A 35 -26.33 2.23 -52.11
CA GLU A 35 -26.86 2.00 -50.76
C GLU A 35 -25.90 1.16 -49.92
N ALA A 36 -25.37 0.07 -50.49
CA ALA A 36 -24.39 -0.77 -49.81
C ALA A 36 -23.14 0.03 -49.40
N GLN A 37 -22.65 0.92 -50.26
CA GLN A 37 -21.51 1.78 -49.95
C GLN A 37 -21.81 2.73 -48.78
N ALA A 38 -22.97 3.39 -48.77
CA ALA A 38 -23.36 4.32 -47.71
C ALA A 38 -23.55 3.61 -46.35
N LEU A 39 -24.21 2.44 -46.37
CA LEU A 39 -24.38 1.61 -45.17
C LEU A 39 -23.04 1.07 -44.67
N GLY A 40 -22.17 0.62 -45.56
CA GLY A 40 -20.83 0.13 -45.22
C GLY A 40 -19.97 1.19 -44.52
N LEU A 41 -19.96 2.43 -45.04
CA LEU A 41 -19.26 3.55 -44.40
C LEU A 41 -19.83 3.88 -43.01
N THR A 42 -21.16 3.84 -42.88
CA THR A 42 -21.84 4.10 -41.61
C THR A 42 -21.51 3.00 -40.58
N LEU A 43 -21.61 1.73 -40.97
CA LEU A 43 -21.25 0.57 -40.16
C LEU A 43 -19.79 0.66 -39.69
N ALA A 44 -18.86 1.05 -40.56
CA ALA A 44 -17.45 1.19 -40.20
C ALA A 44 -17.22 2.27 -39.13
N ARG A 45 -17.92 3.41 -39.22
CA ARG A 45 -17.83 4.50 -38.23
C ARG A 45 -18.42 4.08 -36.88
N VAL A 46 -19.60 3.47 -36.87
CA VAL A 46 -20.24 3.00 -35.64
C VAL A 46 -19.42 1.87 -34.99
N SER A 47 -18.88 0.95 -35.79
CA SER A 47 -17.99 -0.10 -35.29
C SER A 47 -16.71 0.45 -34.67
N ARG A 48 -16.16 1.55 -35.21
CA ARG A 48 -15.02 2.24 -34.60
C ARG A 48 -15.40 2.86 -33.26
N ALA A 49 -16.55 3.52 -33.17
CA ALA A 49 -17.04 4.08 -31.93
C ALA A 49 -17.24 2.99 -30.86
N LEU A 50 -17.85 1.85 -31.23
CA LEU A 50 -18.00 0.69 -30.33
C LEU A 50 -16.65 0.20 -29.80
N ARG A 51 -15.66 -0.01 -30.66
CA ARG A 51 -14.31 -0.42 -30.23
C ARG A 51 -13.70 0.60 -29.26
N GLN A 52 -13.85 1.89 -29.52
CA GLN A 52 -13.34 2.94 -28.63
C GLN A 52 -14.03 2.91 -27.27
N THR A 53 -15.35 2.69 -27.21
CA THR A 53 -16.10 2.54 -25.96
C THR A 53 -15.61 1.32 -25.17
N LEU A 54 -15.47 0.16 -25.82
CA LEU A 54 -14.98 -1.07 -25.18
C LEU A 54 -13.54 -0.93 -24.66
N LEU A 55 -12.66 -0.27 -25.43
CA LEU A 55 -11.29 0.01 -24.99
C LEU A 55 -11.27 0.95 -23.77
N LEU A 56 -12.14 1.95 -23.74
CA LEU A 56 -12.26 2.86 -22.61
C LEU A 56 -12.77 2.14 -21.36
N GLU A 57 -13.79 1.28 -21.50
CA GLU A 57 -14.32 0.46 -20.41
C GLU A 57 -13.24 -0.46 -19.84
N ALA A 58 -12.52 -1.20 -20.69
CA ALA A 58 -11.44 -2.07 -20.27
C ALA A 58 -10.30 -1.30 -19.58
N LYS A 59 -9.98 -0.10 -20.06
CA LYS A 59 -8.99 0.77 -19.42
C LYS A 59 -9.44 1.21 -18.03
N LEU A 60 -10.69 1.68 -17.88
CA LEU A 60 -11.23 2.11 -16.59
C LEU A 60 -11.28 0.96 -15.58
N ASP A 61 -11.60 -0.25 -16.04
CA ASP A 61 -11.58 -1.44 -15.18
C ASP A 61 -10.16 -1.79 -14.71
N LYS A 62 -9.18 -1.73 -15.61
CA LYS A 62 -7.77 -1.90 -15.27
C LYS A 62 -7.30 -0.86 -14.25
N ASP A 63 -7.62 0.41 -14.47
CA ASP A 63 -7.25 1.51 -13.58
C ASP A 63 -7.88 1.33 -12.19
N ARG A 64 -9.13 0.86 -12.11
CA ARG A 64 -9.80 0.55 -10.83
C ARG A 64 -9.09 -0.57 -10.06
N ARG A 65 -8.70 -1.64 -10.75
CA ARG A 65 -7.96 -2.76 -10.12
C ARG A 65 -6.58 -2.31 -9.65
N ALA A 66 -5.90 -1.49 -10.43
CA ALA A 66 -4.61 -0.92 -10.06
C ALA A 66 -4.73 -0.04 -8.80
N GLN A 67 -5.74 0.83 -8.75
CA GLN A 67 -6.01 1.65 -7.56
C GLN A 67 -6.31 0.79 -6.34
N ALA A 68 -7.18 -0.21 -6.44
CA ALA A 68 -7.49 -1.10 -5.33
C ALA A 68 -6.25 -1.86 -4.81
N SER A 69 -5.36 -2.27 -5.72
CA SER A 69 -4.08 -2.89 -5.33
C SER A 69 -3.15 -1.91 -4.62
N GLN A 70 -3.15 -0.64 -5.05
CA GLN A 70 -2.35 0.40 -4.40
C GLN A 70 -2.89 0.73 -3.02
N ASP A 71 -4.21 0.90 -2.89
CA ASP A 71 -4.87 1.15 -1.60
C ASP A 71 -4.58 0.01 -0.61
N ALA A 72 -4.66 -1.25 -1.05
CA ALA A 72 -4.33 -2.41 -0.22
C ALA A 72 -2.86 -2.44 0.21
N ALA A 73 -1.94 -2.03 -0.67
CA ALA A 73 -0.51 -1.93 -0.35
C ALA A 73 -0.24 -0.78 0.64
N ASP A 74 -0.91 0.36 0.48
CA ASP A 74 -0.81 1.50 1.39
C ASP A 74 -1.36 1.14 2.76
N GLU A 75 -2.51 0.48 2.84
CA GLU A 75 -3.06 -0.02 4.10
C GLU A 75 -2.14 -1.04 4.78
N ALA A 76 -1.56 -1.97 4.01
CA ALA A 76 -0.58 -2.91 4.55
C ALA A 76 0.67 -2.18 5.09
N GLY A 77 1.13 -1.15 4.39
CA GLY A 77 2.23 -0.29 4.84
C GLY A 77 1.89 0.48 6.12
N VAL A 78 0.67 1.01 6.25
CA VAL A 78 0.21 1.67 7.47
C VAL A 78 0.13 0.69 8.63
N ARG A 79 -0.41 -0.52 8.42
CA ARG A 79 -0.44 -1.58 9.44
C ARG A 79 0.98 -1.97 9.88
N ALA A 80 1.88 -2.22 8.94
CA ALA A 80 3.27 -2.58 9.23
C ALA A 80 3.97 -1.48 10.06
N ARG A 81 3.77 -0.20 9.72
CA ARG A 81 4.32 0.93 10.49
C ARG A 81 3.73 1.01 11.90
N ARG A 82 2.42 0.76 12.05
CA ARG A 82 1.77 0.74 13.37
C ARG A 82 2.33 -0.37 14.24
N VAL A 83 2.49 -1.58 13.70
CA VAL A 83 3.10 -2.71 14.41
C VAL A 83 4.54 -2.37 14.79
N ALA A 84 5.34 -1.89 13.84
CA ALA A 84 6.73 -1.49 14.10
C ALA A 84 6.86 -0.40 15.19
N ALA A 85 5.91 0.52 15.27
CA ALA A 85 5.88 1.55 16.31
C ALA A 85 5.49 1.01 17.70
N GLN A 86 4.73 -0.09 17.79
CA GLN A 86 4.32 -0.70 19.06
C GLN A 86 5.39 -1.62 19.66
N VAL A 87 6.22 -2.24 18.81
CA VAL A 87 7.32 -3.12 19.24
C VAL A 87 8.21 -2.50 20.34
N PRO A 88 8.78 -1.28 20.20
CA PRO A 88 9.66 -0.72 21.22
C PRO A 88 8.93 -0.43 22.54
N VAL A 89 7.68 -0.01 22.49
CA VAL A 89 6.87 0.27 23.69
C VAL A 89 6.64 -1.02 24.49
N ARG A 90 6.25 -2.10 23.79
CA ARG A 90 6.07 -3.41 24.43
C ARG A 90 7.40 -3.97 24.93
N LYS A 91 8.48 -3.87 24.15
CA LYS A 91 9.83 -4.27 24.56
C LYS A 91 10.23 -3.60 25.86
N ALA A 92 9.99 -2.30 25.99
CA ALA A 92 10.26 -1.54 27.21
C ALA A 92 9.41 -2.01 28.39
N ARG A 93 8.12 -2.30 28.19
CA ARG A 93 7.22 -2.82 29.24
C ARG A 93 7.66 -4.19 29.74
N VAL A 94 7.96 -5.12 28.83
CA VAL A 94 8.47 -6.46 29.17
C VAL A 94 9.79 -6.35 29.92
N ARG A 95 10.73 -5.56 29.41
CA ARG A 95 12.02 -5.31 30.06
C ARG A 95 11.83 -4.78 31.49
N ARG A 96 10.93 -3.81 31.69
CA ARG A 96 10.64 -3.24 33.02
C ARG A 96 10.09 -4.30 33.98
N ALA A 97 9.12 -5.10 33.55
CA ALA A 97 8.53 -6.14 34.38
C ALA A 97 9.55 -7.21 34.78
N VAL A 98 10.35 -7.70 33.83
CA VAL A 98 11.40 -8.69 34.12
C VAL A 98 12.50 -8.10 35.01
N ALA A 99 12.87 -6.83 34.82
CA ALA A 99 13.85 -6.16 35.69
C ALA A 99 13.39 -6.09 37.16
N VAL A 100 12.10 -5.83 37.39
CA VAL A 100 11.52 -5.85 38.74
C VAL A 100 11.58 -7.26 39.33
N ALA A 101 11.14 -8.28 38.58
CA ALA A 101 11.18 -9.67 39.03
C ALA A 101 12.60 -10.18 39.29
N ALA A 102 13.58 -9.76 38.47
CA ALA A 102 14.99 -10.09 38.63
C ALA A 102 15.59 -9.45 39.90
N ALA A 103 15.28 -8.18 40.16
CA ALA A 103 15.76 -7.47 41.35
C ALA A 103 15.26 -8.12 42.65
N GLU A 104 14.08 -8.73 42.65
CA GLU A 104 13.54 -9.44 43.80
C GLU A 104 14.07 -10.86 43.95
N SER A 105 14.37 -11.54 42.83
CA SER A 105 14.79 -12.94 42.82
C SER A 105 16.31 -13.14 42.98
N CYS A 106 17.12 -12.14 42.61
CA CYS A 106 18.58 -12.24 42.63
C CYS A 106 19.16 -11.83 43.99
N GLU A 107 20.18 -12.56 44.45
CA GLU A 107 20.85 -12.28 45.73
C GLU A 107 21.78 -11.05 45.67
N SER A 108 22.20 -10.63 44.47
CA SER A 108 23.09 -9.48 44.25
C SER A 108 22.69 -8.64 43.04
N VAL A 109 23.16 -7.39 43.01
CA VAL A 109 22.91 -6.45 41.91
C VAL A 109 23.62 -6.91 40.65
N GLU A 110 24.84 -7.42 40.76
CA GLU A 110 25.62 -7.92 39.62
C GLU A 110 24.93 -9.10 38.93
N ALA A 111 24.34 -10.03 39.71
CA ALA A 111 23.58 -11.14 39.14
C ALA A 111 22.32 -10.67 38.40
N ALA A 112 21.66 -9.61 38.88
CA ALA A 112 20.52 -9.00 38.19
C ALA A 112 20.96 -8.27 36.91
N GLU A 113 22.12 -7.60 36.90
CA GLU A 113 22.66 -6.94 35.71
C GLU A 113 23.04 -7.96 34.61
N ASP A 114 23.75 -9.03 34.97
CA ASP A 114 24.10 -10.12 34.03
C ASP A 114 22.83 -10.73 33.39
N LEU A 115 21.78 -10.95 34.19
CA LEU A 115 20.50 -11.48 33.71
C LEU A 115 19.77 -10.52 32.77
N MET A 116 19.89 -9.21 33.00
CA MET A 116 19.28 -8.19 32.14
C MET A 116 20.00 -8.07 30.79
N ASP A 117 21.32 -8.28 30.76
CA ASP A 117 22.08 -8.36 29.51
C ASP A 117 21.66 -9.59 28.69
N ASP A 118 21.49 -10.74 29.33
CA ASP A 118 20.96 -11.96 28.70
C ASP A 118 19.53 -11.75 28.18
N LEU A 119 18.67 -11.08 28.96
CA LEU A 119 17.33 -10.70 28.51
C LEU A 119 17.39 -9.79 27.29
N GLU A 120 18.26 -8.78 27.24
CA GLU A 120 18.34 -7.90 26.08
C GLU A 120 18.68 -8.66 24.79
N LEU A 121 19.55 -9.67 24.90
CA LEU A 121 19.94 -10.54 23.79
C LEU A 121 18.78 -11.44 23.34
N THR A 122 18.04 -12.06 24.27
CA THR A 122 16.94 -12.98 23.92
C THR A 122 15.67 -12.24 23.52
N LEU A 123 15.41 -11.05 24.08
CA LEU A 123 14.17 -10.31 23.89
C LEU A 123 13.95 -9.94 22.43
N ASP A 124 14.99 -9.63 21.66
CA ASP A 124 14.87 -9.36 20.21
C ASP A 124 14.44 -10.60 19.41
N ASP A 125 14.86 -11.79 19.84
CA ASP A 125 14.47 -13.05 19.20
C ASP A 125 13.05 -13.45 19.58
N TYR A 126 12.63 -13.23 20.83
CA TYR A 126 11.24 -13.41 21.26
C TYR A 126 10.29 -12.43 20.58
N VAL A 127 10.68 -11.16 20.46
CA VAL A 127 9.99 -10.15 19.65
C VAL A 127 9.78 -10.69 18.23
N ARG A 128 10.81 -11.26 17.58
CA ARG A 128 10.65 -11.76 16.20
C ARG A 128 9.80 -13.03 16.09
N ALA A 129 9.87 -13.91 17.09
CA ALA A 129 9.25 -15.24 17.05
C ALA A 129 7.82 -15.26 17.62
N PHE A 130 7.52 -14.40 18.58
CA PHE A 130 6.23 -14.34 19.25
C PHE A 130 5.23 -13.60 18.37
N ASP A 131 4.00 -14.12 18.28
CA ASP A 131 2.94 -13.48 17.53
C ASP A 131 2.49 -12.20 18.26
N PHE A 132 3.14 -11.10 17.90
CA PHE A 132 2.85 -9.76 18.43
C PHE A 132 1.39 -9.34 18.23
N GLU A 133 0.69 -9.90 17.26
CA GLU A 133 -0.68 -9.52 16.96
C GLU A 133 -1.67 -10.23 17.87
N THR A 134 -1.38 -11.46 18.30
CA THR A 134 -2.34 -12.28 19.07
C THR A 134 -1.98 -12.49 20.53
N GLY A 135 -0.69 -12.52 20.88
CA GLY A 135 -0.25 -12.80 22.24
C GLY A 135 -0.29 -11.55 23.14
N THR A 136 -0.59 -11.77 24.41
CA THR A 136 -0.61 -10.69 25.42
C THR A 136 0.79 -10.38 25.92
N VAL A 137 1.00 -9.18 26.48
CA VAL A 137 2.30 -8.81 27.05
C VAL A 137 2.60 -9.68 28.26
N GLU A 138 1.56 -10.06 28.99
CA GLU A 138 1.57 -10.87 30.19
C GLU A 138 2.01 -12.32 29.88
N GLU A 139 1.51 -12.93 28.80
CA GLU A 139 1.98 -14.24 28.32
C GLU A 139 3.48 -14.22 27.94
N LEU A 140 3.93 -13.13 27.30
CA LEU A 140 5.33 -12.96 26.93
C LEU A 140 6.23 -12.82 28.17
N ILE A 141 5.80 -12.05 29.17
CA ILE A 141 6.50 -11.92 30.46
C ILE A 141 6.57 -13.28 31.14
N ALA A 142 5.45 -14.00 31.25
CA ALA A 142 5.40 -15.32 31.90
C ALA A 142 6.35 -16.32 31.24
N THR A 143 6.36 -16.36 29.90
CA THR A 143 7.26 -17.24 29.12
C THR A 143 8.72 -16.87 29.35
N LEU A 144 9.07 -15.58 29.29
CA LEU A 144 10.45 -15.12 29.50
C LEU A 144 10.92 -15.37 30.93
N CYS A 145 10.06 -15.18 31.93
CA CYS A 145 10.39 -15.50 33.32
C CYS A 145 10.64 -17.01 33.48
N GLU A 146 9.81 -17.87 32.88
CA GLU A 146 10.01 -19.32 32.90
C GLU A 146 11.37 -19.71 32.27
N ASP A 147 11.70 -19.14 31.11
CA ASP A 147 12.95 -19.44 30.40
C ASP A 147 14.20 -18.93 31.14
N LEU A 148 14.08 -17.81 31.85
CA LEU A 148 15.15 -17.26 32.69
C LEU A 148 15.21 -17.89 34.09
N GLY A 149 14.27 -18.79 34.42
CA GLY A 149 14.20 -19.44 35.74
C GLY A 149 13.77 -18.49 36.88
N ILE A 150 13.09 -17.40 36.54
CA ILE A 150 12.54 -16.42 37.49
C ILE A 150 11.09 -16.82 37.80
N ALA A 151 10.70 -16.80 39.07
CA ALA A 151 9.29 -16.98 39.43
C ALA A 151 8.49 -15.77 38.92
N PRO A 152 7.42 -15.96 38.12
CA PRO A 152 6.58 -14.84 37.69
C PRO A 152 5.98 -14.18 38.93
N GLN A 153 6.06 -12.85 38.98
CA GLN A 153 5.37 -12.08 40.01
C GLN A 153 3.88 -12.03 39.67
N ASP A 154 3.04 -12.36 40.65
CA ASP A 154 1.61 -12.10 40.58
C ASP A 154 1.43 -10.58 40.82
N ASP A 155 1.65 -9.78 39.79
CA ASP A 155 1.44 -8.33 39.83
C ASP A 155 -0.08 -8.05 39.97
N ASP A 156 -0.57 -8.12 41.20
CA ASP A 156 -1.95 -7.80 41.60
C ASP A 156 -2.17 -6.29 41.79
N ASP A 157 -1.28 -5.43 41.26
CA ASP A 157 -1.35 -3.97 41.41
C ASP A 157 -1.84 -3.29 40.10
N PRO A 158 -3.16 -3.17 39.87
CA PRO A 158 -3.74 -2.55 38.67
C PRO A 158 -3.63 -1.01 38.66
N ALA A 159 -2.87 -0.41 39.57
CA ALA A 159 -2.90 1.02 39.84
C ALA A 159 -1.54 1.68 39.59
N GLY A 160 -1.19 2.00 38.34
CA GLY A 160 0.00 2.82 38.15
C GLY A 160 0.37 3.33 36.77
N ASP A 161 -0.01 2.66 35.69
CA ASP A 161 0.32 3.16 34.35
C ASP A 161 -0.84 4.02 33.82
N ASP A 162 -0.96 5.19 34.43
CA ASP A 162 -1.34 6.43 33.73
C ASP A 162 -0.21 6.69 32.72
N ASP A 163 -0.17 5.82 31.70
CA ASP A 163 0.63 5.94 30.49
C ASP A 163 -0.04 7.08 29.70
N ALA A 164 0.03 8.28 30.28
CA ALA A 164 -0.28 9.51 29.62
C ALA A 164 0.48 9.40 28.31
N PRO A 165 -0.23 9.33 27.16
CA PRO A 165 0.43 9.16 25.88
C PRO A 165 1.48 10.24 25.86
N ASN A 166 2.74 9.84 25.71
CA ASN A 166 3.79 10.78 25.43
C ASN A 166 3.32 11.50 24.17
N ASP A 167 2.66 12.63 24.40
CA ASP A 167 2.36 13.72 23.49
C ASP A 167 3.72 14.32 23.13
N ALA A 168 4.60 13.47 22.59
CA ALA A 168 5.24 13.73 21.33
C ALA A 168 4.10 14.05 20.34
N ARG A 169 3.48 15.22 20.54
CA ARG A 169 3.10 16.12 19.48
C ARG A 169 4.21 15.90 18.45
N PRO A 170 3.90 15.43 17.24
CA PRO A 170 4.86 15.63 16.17
C PRO A 170 5.19 17.11 16.31
N MET A 171 6.47 17.43 16.56
CA MET A 171 6.91 18.79 16.34
C MET A 171 6.58 19.01 14.88
N THR A 172 5.38 19.52 14.63
CA THR A 172 5.09 20.40 13.55
C THR A 172 6.08 21.51 13.80
N ALA A 173 7.29 21.32 13.28
CA ALA A 173 8.05 22.42 12.78
C ALA A 173 7.04 23.14 11.89
N GLU A 174 6.35 24.13 12.47
CA GLU A 174 5.99 25.36 11.81
C GLU A 174 7.28 25.81 11.15
N THR A 175 7.53 25.21 9.99
CA THR A 175 8.37 25.79 8.98
C THR A 175 7.64 27.10 8.72
N PRO A 176 8.22 28.25 9.10
CA PRO A 176 7.59 29.52 8.84
C PRO A 176 7.17 29.52 7.36
N PRO A 177 5.95 29.99 7.02
CA PRO A 177 5.52 30.05 5.63
C PRO A 177 6.62 30.79 4.87
N SER A 178 7.39 30.03 4.09
CA SER A 178 8.50 30.56 3.32
C SER A 178 7.92 31.68 2.48
N PRO A 179 8.31 32.94 2.72
CA PRO A 179 7.77 34.03 1.95
C PRO A 179 8.33 33.87 0.54
N TYR A 180 7.46 33.43 -0.37
CA TYR A 180 7.57 33.82 -1.76
C TYR A 180 8.95 33.57 -2.42
N LEU A 181 9.33 32.30 -2.55
CA LEU A 181 10.01 31.92 -3.79
C LEU A 181 8.91 31.56 -4.78
N GLY A 182 8.47 32.58 -5.52
CA GLY A 182 7.67 32.37 -6.72
C GLY A 182 8.30 31.24 -7.50
N SER A 183 7.48 30.28 -7.91
CA SER A 183 7.85 29.15 -8.73
C SER A 183 8.63 29.66 -9.94
N VAL A 184 9.96 29.68 -9.83
CA VAL A 184 10.84 29.86 -10.98
C VAL A 184 10.49 28.67 -11.86
N PRO A 185 10.01 28.88 -13.09
CA PRO A 185 9.77 27.79 -14.01
C PRO A 185 11.06 26.98 -14.06
N LEU A 186 10.99 25.71 -13.65
CA LEU A 186 12.13 24.82 -13.76
C LEU A 186 12.57 24.91 -15.24
N PRO A 187 13.83 25.26 -15.54
CA PRO A 187 14.30 25.23 -16.91
C PRO A 187 13.97 23.84 -17.48
N PRO A 188 13.50 23.74 -18.73
CA PRO A 188 13.21 22.45 -19.34
C PRO A 188 14.42 21.56 -19.14
N GLY A 189 14.22 20.45 -18.42
CA GLY A 189 15.28 19.48 -18.21
C GLY A 189 15.85 19.05 -19.57
N PRO A 190 17.14 18.65 -19.63
CA PRO A 190 17.73 18.18 -20.87
C PRO A 190 16.83 17.11 -21.50
N PRO A 191 16.66 17.12 -22.83
CA PRO A 191 15.83 16.13 -23.51
C PRO A 191 16.31 14.74 -23.09
N LYS A 192 15.38 13.92 -22.60
CA LYS A 192 15.69 12.55 -22.22
C LYS A 192 16.28 11.86 -23.47
N PRO A 193 17.41 11.14 -23.33
CA PRO A 193 17.98 10.41 -24.46
C PRO A 193 16.90 9.50 -25.04
N ASN A 194 16.73 9.55 -26.36
CA ASN A 194 15.78 8.70 -27.06
C ASN A 194 16.31 7.28 -27.01
N LEU A 195 15.90 6.50 -26.00
CA LEU A 195 16.35 5.12 -25.83
C LEU A 195 15.43 4.19 -26.64
N ILE A 196 16.04 3.37 -27.48
CA ILE A 196 15.36 2.32 -28.25
C ILE A 196 15.65 0.99 -27.54
N GLN A 197 14.59 0.19 -27.35
CA GLN A 197 14.71 -1.15 -26.79
C GLN A 197 15.27 -2.09 -27.88
N MET A 198 16.42 -2.69 -27.61
CA MET A 198 17.11 -3.61 -28.51
C MET A 198 16.49 -5.04 -28.41
N PRO A 199 16.66 -5.90 -29.43
CA PRO A 199 16.09 -7.25 -29.44
C PRO A 199 16.61 -8.18 -28.33
N ASP A 200 17.76 -7.86 -27.74
CA ASP A 200 18.38 -8.56 -26.62
C ASP A 200 17.89 -8.05 -25.25
N GLY A 201 16.96 -7.10 -25.23
CA GLY A 201 16.44 -6.48 -24.00
C GLY A 201 17.30 -5.34 -23.46
N GLY A 202 18.41 -4.98 -24.12
CA GLY A 202 19.20 -3.80 -23.79
C GLY A 202 18.52 -2.49 -24.20
N TRP A 203 18.93 -1.37 -23.58
CA TRP A 203 18.55 -0.03 -24.01
C TRP A 203 19.74 0.65 -24.68
N ALA A 204 19.56 1.11 -25.92
CA ALA A 204 20.59 1.82 -26.68
C ALA A 204 20.10 3.21 -27.10
N PRO A 205 21.00 4.22 -27.22
CA PRO A 205 20.65 5.52 -27.77
C PRO A 205 20.19 5.37 -29.23
N GLY A 206 19.05 5.94 -29.57
CA GLY A 206 18.53 5.97 -30.93
C GLY A 206 19.37 6.87 -31.84
N PRO A 207 19.38 6.62 -33.16
CA PRO A 207 20.12 7.44 -34.11
C PRO A 207 19.63 8.90 -34.04
N ASP A 208 20.56 9.84 -33.91
CA ASP A 208 20.28 11.27 -33.92
C ASP A 208 19.59 11.63 -35.24
N SER A 209 18.33 12.09 -35.16
CA SER A 209 17.61 12.58 -36.33
C SER A 209 18.25 13.91 -36.75
N SER A 210 19.14 13.84 -37.73
CA SER A 210 19.76 15.02 -38.39
C SER A 210 18.78 15.74 -39.30
#